data_AF-A0A518D4A2-F1
#
_entry.id   AF-A0A518D4A2-F1
#
_cell.length_a   1.000
_cell.length_b   1.000
_cell.length_c   1.000
_cell.angle_alpha   90.00
_cell.angle_beta   90.00
_cell.angle_gamma   90.00
#
_symmetry.space_group_name_H-M   'P 1'
#
loop_
_entity.id
_entity.type
_entity.pdbx_description
1 polymer ?
#
loop_
_entity_poly.entity_id
_entity_poly.type
_entity_poly.pdbx_seq_one_letter_code
_entity_poly.pdbx_strand_id
1 'polypeptide(L)'
;MALRLIEGIPVDRARLRLTAQYQLTDRLSVGIEANPKDDDYGLLANYLVWTETDARPALMVGTSSDRIGTPDGRAYFATLSKNLRQATGLPISPYLGTAYGEFDDELVLIGGLRIDWAERFSTTTMWDSDNLHHTADYVWENGWRTGVVVIEQDGDHYVGLSIGTSF
;
A
#
# COMPACT_ATOMS: atom_id res chain seq x y z
N MET A 1 8.15 -8.56 7.00
CA MET A 1 8.92 -8.43 5.74
C MET A 1 8.04 -8.84 4.56
N ALA A 2 8.26 -8.27 3.38
CA ALA A 2 7.55 -8.66 2.17
C ALA A 2 8.41 -8.48 0.91
N LEU A 3 8.11 -9.28 -0.10
CA LEU A 3 8.63 -9.21 -1.46
C LEU A 3 7.44 -9.05 -2.41
N ARG A 4 7.61 -8.18 -3.42
CA ARG A 4 6.69 -8.05 -4.56
C ARG A 4 7.49 -8.13 -5.85
N LEU A 5 7.01 -8.93 -6.79
CA LEU A 5 7.53 -9.07 -8.15
C LEU A 5 6.42 -8.69 -9.14
N ILE A 6 6.68 -7.74 -10.04
CA ILE A 6 5.80 -7.37 -11.15
C ILE A 6 6.61 -7.50 -12.43
N GLU A 7 6.26 -8.46 -13.29
CA GLU A 7 7.00 -8.70 -14.52
C GLU A 7 6.47 -7.81 -15.65
N GLY A 8 7.36 -7.39 -16.56
CA GLY A 8 6.99 -6.64 -17.77
C GLY A 8 6.68 -5.16 -17.57
N ILE A 9 6.51 -4.69 -16.33
CA ILE A 9 6.30 -3.25 -16.06
C ILE A 9 7.51 -2.43 -16.55
N PRO A 10 7.30 -1.27 -17.23
CA PRO A 10 8.39 -0.53 -17.88
C PRO A 10 9.33 0.15 -16.88
N VAL A 11 8.92 0.29 -15.62
CA VAL A 11 9.68 0.97 -14.57
C VAL A 11 10.46 -0.03 -13.72
N ASP A 12 11.79 0.02 -13.81
CA ASP A 12 12.68 -0.99 -13.22
C ASP A 12 12.55 -1.11 -11.70
N ARG A 13 12.51 0.01 -10.96
CA ARG A 13 12.29 -0.01 -9.50
C ARG A 13 10.99 -0.67 -9.08
N ALA A 14 9.96 -0.67 -9.93
CA ALA A 14 8.68 -1.29 -9.60
C ALA A 14 8.69 -2.82 -9.75
N ARG A 15 9.63 -3.38 -10.53
CA ARG A 15 9.68 -4.80 -10.89
C ARG A 15 9.93 -5.70 -9.70
N LEU A 16 10.89 -5.36 -8.85
CA LEU A 16 11.22 -6.14 -7.66
C LEU A 16 11.35 -5.19 -6.47
N ARG A 17 10.44 -5.36 -5.51
CA ARG A 17 10.43 -4.58 -4.27
C ARG A 17 10.54 -5.48 -3.06
N LEU A 18 11.43 -5.12 -2.15
CA LEU A 18 11.64 -5.75 -0.86
C LEU A 18 11.33 -4.73 0.22
N THR A 19 10.59 -5.14 1.25
CA THR A 19 10.31 -4.29 2.41
C THR A 19 10.53 -5.04 3.71
N ALA A 20 11.11 -4.36 4.69
CA ALA A 20 11.19 -4.82 6.07
C ALA A 20 10.69 -3.70 6.97
N GLN A 21 9.69 -3.98 7.80
CA GLN A 21 9.09 -3.02 8.72
C GLN A 21 9.03 -3.61 10.13
N TYR A 22 9.20 -2.76 11.12
CA TYR A 22 9.14 -3.06 12.54
C TYR A 22 8.17 -2.12 13.25
N GLN A 23 7.30 -2.68 14.09
CA GLN A 23 6.36 -1.92 14.90
C GLN A 23 7.08 -1.42 16.17
N LEU A 24 7.44 -0.13 16.20
CA LEU A 24 8.14 0.47 17.34
C LEU A 24 7.22 0.72 18.53
N THR A 25 5.98 1.12 18.27
CA THR A 25 4.93 1.37 19.27
C THR A 25 3.58 0.97 18.68
N ASP A 26 2.49 0.97 19.44
CA ASP A 26 1.15 0.69 18.89
C ASP A 26 0.70 1.65 17.77
N ARG A 27 1.39 2.78 17.58
CA ARG A 27 1.06 3.81 16.59
C ARG A 27 2.15 4.08 15.56
N LEU A 28 3.36 3.59 15.77
CA LEU A 28 4.51 3.90 14.90
C LEU A 28 5.14 2.62 14.38
N SER A 29 5.21 2.49 13.06
CA SER A 29 6.09 1.53 12.39
C SER A 29 7.16 2.26 11.60
N VAL A 30 8.34 1.65 11.52
CA VAL A 30 9.45 2.11 10.66
C VAL A 30 9.99 0.94 9.88
N GLY A 31 10.64 1.21 8.76
CA GLY A 31 11.20 0.17 7.93
C GLY A 31 12.08 0.69 6.82
N ILE A 32 12.51 -0.26 6.00
CA ILE A 32 13.30 -0.03 4.82
C ILE A 32 12.58 -0.64 3.61
N GLU A 33 12.81 -0.01 2.48
CA GLU A 33 12.45 -0.49 1.15
C GLU A 33 13.72 -0.61 0.31
N ALA A 34 13.78 -1.67 -0.49
CA ALA A 34 14.83 -1.87 -1.48
C ALA A 34 14.22 -2.29 -2.82
N ASN A 35 14.60 -1.56 -3.88
CA ASN A 35 14.23 -1.82 -5.26
C ASN A 35 15.52 -2.11 -6.06
N PRO A 36 16.12 -3.31 -5.91
CA PRO A 36 17.49 -3.59 -6.36
C PRO A 36 17.68 -3.61 -7.88
N LYS A 37 16.60 -3.52 -8.66
CA LYS A 37 16.67 -3.40 -10.12
C LYS A 37 17.07 -1.99 -10.58
N ASP A 38 17.04 -1.03 -9.67
CA ASP A 38 17.27 0.39 -9.96
C ASP A 38 18.11 1.09 -8.87
N ASP A 39 18.79 0.32 -8.02
CA ASP A 39 19.61 0.81 -6.88
C ASP A 39 18.88 1.79 -5.94
N ASP A 40 17.55 1.70 -5.84
CA ASP A 40 16.71 2.61 -5.04
C ASP A 40 16.40 2.03 -3.66
N TYR A 41 16.71 2.80 -2.61
CA TYR A 41 16.52 2.41 -1.21
C TYR A 41 15.89 3.52 -0.38
N GLY A 42 14.81 3.19 0.33
CA GLY A 42 13.99 4.17 1.04
C GLY A 42 13.72 3.81 2.49
N LEU A 43 13.45 4.84 3.29
CA LEU A 43 12.88 4.68 4.62
C LEU A 43 11.35 4.69 4.53
N LEU A 44 10.75 3.73 5.22
CA LEU A 44 9.32 3.66 5.44
C LEU A 44 9.05 4.09 6.89
N ALA A 45 8.06 4.94 7.08
CA ALA A 45 7.54 5.28 8.40
C ALA A 45 6.03 5.45 8.31
N ASN A 46 5.28 4.86 9.24
CA ASN A 46 3.84 5.04 9.32
C ASN A 46 3.45 5.40 10.75
N TYR A 47 2.70 6.48 10.90
CA TYR A 47 2.21 6.96 12.18
C TYR A 47 0.68 7.06 12.20
N LEU A 48 0.04 6.30 13.09
CA LEU A 48 -1.38 6.39 13.39
C LEU A 48 -1.62 7.60 14.30
N VAL A 49 -2.02 8.72 13.70
CA VAL A 49 -2.27 9.98 14.40
C VAL A 49 -3.42 9.82 15.38
N TRP A 50 -4.53 9.23 14.91
CA TRP A 50 -5.63 8.85 15.77
C TRP A 50 -6.35 7.61 15.25
N THR A 51 -6.90 6.84 16.20
CA THR A 51 -7.66 5.63 15.93
C THR A 51 -9.06 5.97 15.43
N GLU A 52 -9.62 5.03 14.67
CA GLU A 52 -11.03 5.02 14.31
C GLU A 52 -11.91 4.95 15.56
N THR A 53 -13.08 5.56 15.48
CA THR A 53 -14.21 5.39 16.41
C THR A 53 -15.50 5.21 15.59
N ASP A 54 -16.62 4.91 16.24
CA ASP A 54 -17.93 4.82 15.59
C ASP A 54 -18.21 6.05 14.69
N ALA A 55 -17.93 7.25 15.19
CA ALA A 55 -18.18 8.52 14.49
C ALA A 55 -17.02 9.09 13.64
N ARG A 56 -15.79 8.56 13.73
CA ARG A 56 -14.61 9.20 13.12
C ARG A 56 -13.69 8.16 12.46
N PRO A 57 -13.19 8.40 11.22
CA PRO A 57 -12.17 7.54 10.60
C PRO A 57 -10.84 7.57 11.38
N ALA A 58 -10.02 6.54 11.19
CA ALA A 58 -8.61 6.58 11.57
C ALA A 58 -7.86 7.58 10.67
N LEU A 59 -6.84 8.26 11.19
CA LEU A 59 -5.90 9.06 10.41
C LEU A 59 -4.50 8.45 10.52
N MET A 60 -3.90 8.18 9.37
CA MET A 60 -2.52 7.76 9.25
C MET A 60 -1.73 8.76 8.43
N VAL A 61 -0.48 8.99 8.80
CA VAL A 61 0.51 9.67 7.96
C VAL A 61 1.72 8.76 7.77
N GLY A 62 2.44 8.90 6.66
CA GLY A 62 3.60 8.07 6.44
C GLY A 62 4.44 8.44 5.22
N THR A 63 5.46 7.63 5.00
CA THR A 63 6.38 7.73 3.86
C THR A 63 6.36 6.47 3.02
N SER A 64 6.57 6.62 1.73
CA SER A 64 6.75 5.52 0.78
C SER A 64 7.73 5.90 -0.33
N SER A 65 8.08 4.94 -1.20
CA SER A 65 8.42 5.32 -2.58
C SER A 65 7.29 6.11 -3.22
N ASP A 66 7.66 6.97 -4.16
CA ASP A 66 6.69 7.63 -5.02
C ASP A 66 5.90 6.59 -5.86
N ARG A 67 4.90 7.07 -6.59
CA ARG A 67 3.89 6.28 -7.30
C ARG A 67 4.50 5.21 -8.20
N ILE A 68 3.79 4.08 -8.33
CA ILE A 68 4.22 3.05 -9.28
C ILE A 68 4.09 3.67 -10.67
N GLY A 69 5.23 3.80 -11.36
CA GLY A 69 5.31 4.45 -12.65
C GLY A 69 6.29 5.62 -12.71
N THR A 70 6.69 6.14 -11.54
CA THR A 70 7.76 7.14 -11.43
C THR A 70 9.14 6.47 -11.38
N PRO A 71 10.17 7.04 -12.03
CA PRO A 71 11.52 6.49 -12.04
C PRO A 71 12.27 6.69 -10.71
N ASP A 72 11.92 7.68 -9.89
CA ASP A 72 12.57 7.94 -8.60
C ASP A 72 11.64 8.65 -7.60
N GLY A 73 12.18 9.17 -6.49
CA GLY A 73 11.43 9.97 -5.51
C GLY A 73 10.81 9.20 -4.33
N ARG A 74 10.48 9.97 -3.29
CA ARG A 74 9.66 9.56 -2.14
C ARG A 74 8.30 10.22 -2.16
N ALA A 75 7.36 9.63 -1.43
CA ALA A 75 6.08 10.24 -1.17
C ALA A 75 5.82 10.36 0.34
N TYR A 76 5.11 11.42 0.71
CA TYR A 76 4.61 11.69 2.05
C TYR A 76 3.09 11.77 2.01
N PHE A 77 2.42 10.87 2.72
CA PHE A 77 0.98 10.75 2.61
C PHE A 77 0.25 10.98 3.92
N ALA A 78 -1.03 11.32 3.80
CA ALA A 78 -1.99 11.34 4.88
C ALA A 78 -3.31 10.72 4.40
N THR A 79 -3.83 9.71 5.11
CA THR A 79 -5.05 8.99 4.73
C THR A 79 -6.02 8.87 5.89
N LEU A 80 -7.31 9.03 5.57
CA LEU A 80 -8.44 8.71 6.43
C LEU A 80 -9.02 7.37 6.00
N SER A 81 -9.21 6.44 6.94
CA SER A 81 -9.80 5.13 6.66
C SER A 81 -10.89 4.77 7.67
N LYS A 82 -11.91 4.01 7.23
CA LYS A 82 -13.04 3.64 8.08
C LYS A 82 -13.52 2.22 7.80
N ASN A 83 -13.64 1.37 8.81
CA ASN A 83 -14.31 0.08 8.68
C ASN A 83 -15.84 0.27 8.74
N LEU A 84 -16.54 -0.06 7.66
CA LEU A 84 -17.99 0.14 7.57
C LEU A 84 -18.80 -1.09 7.99
N ARG A 85 -18.17 -2.18 8.43
CA ARG A 85 -18.87 -3.42 8.82
C ARG A 85 -19.85 -3.18 9.95
N GLN A 86 -19.46 -2.43 10.99
CA GLN A 86 -20.32 -2.16 12.13
C GLN A 86 -21.53 -1.31 11.75
N ALA A 87 -21.34 -0.32 10.87
CA ALA A 87 -22.38 0.63 10.49
C ALA A 87 -23.33 0.10 9.40
N THR A 88 -22.84 -0.74 8.49
CA THR A 88 -23.57 -1.15 7.27
C THR A 88 -23.72 -2.67 7.12
N GLY A 89 -23.02 -3.47 7.92
CA GLY A 89 -22.91 -4.91 7.74
C GLY A 89 -21.98 -5.34 6.59
N LEU A 90 -21.54 -4.41 5.74
CA LEU A 90 -20.69 -4.71 4.59
C LEU A 90 -19.23 -4.84 5.01
N PRO A 91 -18.48 -5.84 4.48
CA PRO A 91 -17.10 -6.09 4.86
C PRO A 91 -16.12 -5.13 4.16
N ILE A 92 -16.42 -3.85 4.14
CA ILE A 92 -15.72 -2.85 3.33
C ILE A 92 -15.04 -1.80 4.20
N SER A 93 -13.84 -1.41 3.79
CA SER A 93 -13.05 -0.36 4.44
C SER A 93 -12.50 0.61 3.39
N PRO A 94 -13.24 1.69 3.05
CA PRO A 94 -12.72 2.73 2.18
C PRO A 94 -11.65 3.57 2.89
N TYR A 95 -10.78 4.18 2.07
CA TYR A 95 -9.89 5.24 2.51
C TYR A 95 -9.74 6.33 1.44
N LEU A 96 -9.42 7.53 1.88
CA LEU A 96 -9.16 8.69 1.04
C LEU A 96 -8.07 9.55 1.70
N GLY A 97 -7.24 10.18 0.89
CA GLY A 97 -6.13 10.97 1.39
C GLY A 97 -5.44 11.79 0.33
N THR A 98 -4.26 12.24 0.69
CA THR A 98 -3.33 12.95 -0.19
C THR A 98 -1.93 12.37 -0.07
N ALA A 99 -1.13 12.52 -1.11
CA ALA A 99 0.29 12.23 -1.10
C ALA A 99 1.04 13.37 -1.79
N TYR A 100 2.11 13.88 -1.17
CA TYR A 100 3.09 14.72 -1.84
C TYR A 100 4.19 13.83 -2.41
N GLY A 101 4.36 13.82 -3.73
CA GLY A 101 5.41 13.07 -4.43
C GLY A 101 6.59 13.98 -4.78
N GLU A 102 7.82 13.52 -4.50
CA GLU A 102 9.05 14.25 -4.81
C GLU A 102 9.43 14.17 -6.29
N PHE A 103 8.90 13.21 -7.07
CA PHE A 103 9.24 13.10 -8.49
C PHE A 103 8.67 14.28 -9.31
N ASP A 104 7.39 14.60 -9.09
CA ASP A 104 6.68 15.68 -9.80
C ASP A 104 6.51 16.95 -8.94
N ASP A 105 6.99 16.95 -7.69
CA ASP A 105 6.80 18.02 -6.69
C ASP A 105 5.31 18.41 -6.49
N GLU A 106 4.43 17.40 -6.50
CA GLU A 106 2.98 17.60 -6.52
C GLU A 106 2.26 16.92 -5.35
N LEU A 107 1.23 17.60 -4.83
CA LEU A 107 0.25 17.03 -3.93
C LEU A 107 -0.91 16.44 -4.72
N VAL A 108 -1.04 15.11 -4.68
CA VAL A 108 -2.07 14.37 -5.39
C VAL A 108 -3.10 13.75 -4.46
N LEU A 109 -4.29 13.47 -4.98
CA LEU A 109 -5.32 12.71 -4.26
C LEU A 109 -5.04 11.22 -4.36
N ILE A 110 -5.22 10.52 -3.25
CA ILE A 110 -5.14 9.05 -3.22
C ILE A 110 -6.37 8.48 -2.55
N GLY A 111 -6.80 7.30 -2.96
CA GLY A 111 -7.95 6.66 -2.34
C GLY A 111 -8.08 5.20 -2.70
N GLY A 112 -8.99 4.52 -2.03
CA GLY A 112 -9.20 3.12 -2.32
C GLY A 112 -10.25 2.46 -1.44
N LEU A 113 -10.42 1.17 -1.69
CA LEU A 113 -11.39 0.33 -1.02
C LEU A 113 -10.77 -1.04 -0.76
N ARG A 114 -10.82 -1.46 0.49
CA ARG A 114 -10.56 -2.84 0.90
C ARG A 114 -11.87 -3.58 1.12
N ILE A 115 -11.94 -4.84 0.66
CA ILE A 115 -13.04 -5.76 0.90
C ILE A 115 -12.50 -7.02 1.57
N ASP A 116 -13.01 -7.36 2.74
CA ASP A 116 -12.67 -8.59 3.48
C ASP A 116 -13.71 -9.69 3.19
N TRP A 117 -13.51 -10.43 2.11
CA TRP A 117 -14.41 -11.49 1.63
C TRP A 117 -14.55 -12.65 2.62
N ALA A 118 -13.46 -13.00 3.30
CA ALA A 118 -13.40 -14.02 4.33
C ALA A 118 -12.34 -13.64 5.37
N GLU A 119 -12.25 -14.39 6.47
CA GLU A 119 -11.27 -14.13 7.56
C GLU A 119 -9.82 -14.03 7.07
N ARG A 120 -9.49 -14.73 5.98
CA ARG A 120 -8.13 -14.85 5.45
C ARG A 120 -7.99 -14.35 4.02
N PHE A 121 -9.05 -13.86 3.39
CA PHE A 121 -9.03 -13.44 1.99
C PHE A 121 -9.62 -12.04 1.84
N SER A 122 -8.84 -11.15 1.22
CA SER A 122 -9.23 -9.77 0.99
C SER A 122 -8.76 -9.26 -0.34
N THR A 123 -9.47 -8.28 -0.89
CA THR A 123 -9.00 -7.50 -2.04
C THR A 123 -8.88 -6.04 -1.67
N THR A 124 -7.92 -5.34 -2.28
CA THR A 124 -7.76 -3.89 -2.15
C THR A 124 -7.65 -3.27 -3.53
N THR A 125 -8.45 -2.26 -3.80
CA THR A 125 -8.28 -1.37 -4.95
C THR A 125 -7.78 -0.03 -4.44
N MET A 126 -6.76 0.51 -5.09
CA MET A 126 -6.15 1.81 -4.81
C MET A 126 -6.09 2.61 -6.10
N TRP A 127 -6.30 3.92 -5.99
CA TRP A 127 -6.06 4.91 -7.03
C TRP A 127 -5.05 5.92 -6.48
N ASP A 128 -3.98 6.18 -7.23
CA ASP A 128 -2.87 7.06 -6.81
C ASP A 128 -2.81 8.39 -7.58
N SER A 129 -3.98 8.84 -8.06
CA SER A 129 -4.19 9.99 -8.95
C SER A 129 -4.02 9.70 -10.43
N ASP A 130 -3.17 8.74 -10.81
CA ASP A 130 -2.95 8.39 -12.22
C ASP A 130 -3.40 6.97 -12.52
N ASN A 131 -3.05 6.03 -11.63
CA ASN A 131 -3.12 4.61 -11.91
C ASN A 131 -3.96 3.86 -10.87
N LEU A 132 -4.52 2.73 -11.30
CA LEU A 132 -5.24 1.80 -10.45
C LEU A 132 -4.37 0.60 -10.06
N HIS A 133 -4.29 0.35 -8.76
CA HIS A 133 -3.58 -0.79 -8.20
C HIS A 133 -4.57 -1.71 -7.50
N HIS A 134 -4.65 -2.95 -7.93
CA HIS A 134 -5.50 -3.98 -7.34
C HIS A 134 -4.64 -5.05 -6.70
N THR A 135 -4.96 -5.44 -5.47
CA THR A 135 -4.37 -6.60 -4.81
C THR A 135 -5.45 -7.57 -4.38
N ALA A 136 -5.12 -8.86 -4.47
CA ALA A 136 -5.85 -9.93 -3.82
C ALA A 136 -4.87 -10.66 -2.90
N ASP A 137 -5.18 -10.72 -1.61
CA ASP A 137 -4.28 -11.21 -0.56
C ASP A 137 -4.93 -12.37 0.20
N TYR A 138 -4.15 -13.43 0.42
CA TYR A 138 -4.49 -14.55 1.29
C TYR A 138 -3.51 -14.67 2.45
N VAL A 139 -4.01 -14.80 3.68
CA VAL A 139 -3.22 -14.99 4.89
C VAL A 139 -3.29 -16.44 5.36
N TRP A 140 -2.13 -17.08 5.46
CA TRP A 140 -1.96 -18.47 5.90
C TRP A 140 -1.90 -18.56 7.44
N GLU A 141 -2.18 -19.73 7.98
CA GLU A 141 -2.20 -19.97 9.45
C GLU A 141 -0.87 -19.73 10.13
N ASN A 142 0.21 -19.97 9.41
CA ASN A 142 1.58 -19.78 9.86
C ASN A 142 2.05 -18.31 9.77
N GLY A 143 1.14 -17.36 9.56
CA GLY A 143 1.43 -15.92 9.50
C GLY A 143 2.04 -15.45 8.18
N TRP A 144 2.18 -16.32 7.19
CA TRP A 144 2.57 -15.92 5.84
C TRP A 144 1.38 -15.28 5.12
N ARG A 145 1.68 -14.37 4.19
CA ARG A 145 0.73 -13.77 3.25
C ARG A 145 1.24 -13.97 1.85
N THR A 146 0.35 -14.34 0.94
CA THR A 146 0.60 -14.37 -0.50
C THR A 146 -0.44 -13.55 -1.21
N GLY A 147 -0.06 -12.88 -2.29
CA GLY A 147 -1.02 -12.09 -3.06
C GLY A 147 -0.70 -12.02 -4.54
N VAL A 148 -1.72 -11.61 -5.29
CA VAL A 148 -1.62 -11.19 -6.68
C VAL A 148 -1.80 -9.68 -6.69
N VAL A 149 -0.98 -9.00 -7.47
CA VAL A 149 -1.10 -7.56 -7.73
C VAL A 149 -1.37 -7.36 -9.22
N VAL A 150 -2.29 -6.46 -9.53
CA VAL A 150 -2.54 -5.96 -10.89
C VAL A 150 -2.37 -4.46 -10.84
N ILE A 151 -1.44 -3.94 -11.63
CA ILE A 151 -1.15 -2.52 -11.75
C ILE A 151 -1.58 -2.08 -13.14
N GLU A 152 -2.48 -1.11 -13.21
CA GLU A 152 -2.67 -0.30 -14.40
C GLU A 152 -1.53 0.70 -14.48
N GLN A 153 -0.90 0.86 -15.63
CA GLN A 153 0.04 1.94 -15.89
C GLN A 153 -0.07 2.37 -17.35
N ASP A 154 -0.37 3.65 -17.58
CA ASP A 154 -0.53 4.25 -18.92
C ASP A 154 -1.54 3.49 -19.83
N GLY A 155 -2.57 2.88 -19.22
CA GLY A 155 -3.58 2.07 -19.91
C GLY A 155 -3.21 0.60 -20.13
N ASP A 156 -1.94 0.22 -19.91
CA ASP A 156 -1.50 -1.17 -19.88
C ASP A 156 -1.69 -1.80 -18.48
N HIS A 157 -1.74 -3.12 -18.43
CA HIS A 157 -1.94 -3.87 -17.18
C HIS A 157 -0.80 -4.84 -16.93
N TYR A 158 -0.23 -4.79 -15.73
CA TYR A 158 0.89 -5.61 -15.31
C TYR A 158 0.49 -6.46 -14.11
N VAL A 159 0.76 -7.76 -14.20
CA VAL A 159 0.46 -8.71 -13.13
C VAL A 159 1.73 -9.05 -12.36
N GLY A 160 1.60 -9.13 -11.05
CA GLY A 160 2.67 -9.50 -10.16
C GLY A 160 2.20 -10.39 -9.02
N LEU A 161 3.19 -10.86 -8.25
CA LEU A 161 3.00 -11.69 -7.07
C LEU A 161 3.63 -11.00 -5.87
N SER A 162 3.02 -11.21 -4.70
CA SER A 162 3.57 -10.78 -3.42
C SER A 162 3.65 -11.95 -2.45
N ILE A 163 4.68 -11.95 -1.62
CA ILE A 163 4.80 -12.84 -0.47
C ILE A 163 5.34 -12.05 0.72
N GLY A 164 4.80 -12.27 1.91
CA GLY A 164 5.25 -11.60 3.11
C GLY A 164 4.93 -12.37 4.37
N THR A 165 5.46 -11.87 5.48
CA THR A 165 5.22 -12.41 6.82
C THR A 165 5.41 -11.30 7.84
N SER A 166 4.68 -11.40 8.95
CA SER A 166 4.82 -10.55 10.14
C SER A 166 5.26 -11.42 11.32
N PHE A 167 6.22 -10.92 12.10
CA PHE A 167 6.74 -11.56 13.31
C PHE A 167 6.44 -10.68 14.52
#